data_AF-D5DFW4-F1
#
_entry.id   AF-D5DFW4-F1
#
_cell.length_a   1.000
_cell.length_b   1.000
_cell.length_c   1.000
_cell.angle_alpha   90.00
_cell.angle_beta   90.00
_cell.angle_gamma   90.00
#
_symmetry.space_group_name_H-M   'P 1'
#
loop_
_entity.id
_entity.type
_entity.pdbx_description
1 polymer ?
#
loop_
_entity_poly.entity_id
_entity_poly.type
_entity_poly.pdbx_seq_one_letter_code
_entity_poly.pdbx_strand_id
1 'polypeptide(L)'
;MVIVTKGLTPSALVKDLIALPTPCNDVVYYPANLATSGTQGKYSVFQTLSRKSGLAYIAVTHPDRAKFKLAGSRNSMCEVYEAIPWPEFELTYEDNTFYYKTVPSLQEIENYFNNLKKQ
;
A
#
# COMPACT_ATOMS: atom_id res chain seq x y z
N MET A 1 9.81 -3.86 19.28
CA MET A 1 8.58 -3.34 18.65
C MET A 1 8.51 -1.85 18.96
N VAL A 2 8.66 -0.97 17.97
CA VAL A 2 8.67 0.48 18.21
C VAL A 2 7.40 1.08 17.64
N ILE A 3 6.58 1.66 18.51
CA ILE A 3 5.42 2.45 18.14
C ILE A 3 5.93 3.82 17.69
N VAL A 4 5.80 4.14 16.41
CA VAL A 4 6.17 5.45 15.86
C VAL A 4 4.90 6.28 15.69
N THR A 5 4.61 7.12 16.69
CA THR A 5 3.65 8.22 16.62
C THR A 5 4.42 9.53 16.35
N LYS A 6 4.72 9.84 15.10
CA LYS A 6 5.16 11.19 14.72
C LYS A 6 4.62 11.53 13.33
N GLY A 7 3.98 12.70 13.24
CA GLY A 7 3.07 13.12 12.18
C GLY A 7 3.54 12.77 10.77
N LEU A 8 2.76 11.92 10.09
CA LEU A 8 2.90 11.66 8.66
C LEU A 8 2.48 12.92 7.90
N THR A 9 3.39 13.43 7.07
CA THR A 9 3.13 14.47 6.08
C THR A 9 1.90 14.08 5.23
N PRO A 10 1.00 15.02 4.89
CA PRO A 10 -0.16 14.72 4.03
C PRO A 10 0.29 14.21 2.67
N SER A 11 -0.48 13.28 2.10
CA SER A 11 -0.31 12.85 0.72
C SER A 11 -0.70 13.98 -0.25
N ALA A 12 0.13 14.25 -1.26
CA ALA A 12 -0.10 15.27 -2.28
C ALA A 12 -0.34 14.63 -3.65
N LEU A 13 -1.27 15.18 -4.43
CA LEU A 13 -1.49 14.80 -5.82
C LEU A 13 -0.35 15.34 -6.69
N VAL A 14 0.30 14.47 -7.45
CA VAL A 14 1.34 14.79 -8.45
C VAL A 14 0.89 14.16 -9.77
N LYS A 15 0.31 14.96 -10.68
CA LYS A 15 -0.42 14.47 -11.87
C LYS A 15 -1.53 13.48 -11.47
N ASP A 16 -1.51 12.25 -11.97
CA ASP A 16 -2.48 11.20 -11.62
C ASP A 16 -1.96 10.24 -10.53
N LEU A 17 -0.92 10.64 -9.80
CA LEU A 17 -0.34 9.86 -8.71
C LEU A 17 -0.53 10.58 -7.37
N ILE A 18 -0.61 9.80 -6.30
CA ILE A 18 -0.62 10.28 -4.93
C ILE A 18 0.73 9.97 -4.30
N ALA A 19 1.39 11.01 -3.80
CA ALA A 19 2.59 10.90 -3.00
C ALA A 19 2.23 10.33 -1.62
N LEU A 20 2.90 9.25 -1.21
CA LEU A 20 2.70 8.57 0.06
C LEU A 20 4.02 8.56 0.85
N PRO A 21 4.15 9.39 1.89
CA PRO A 21 5.36 9.42 2.71
C PRO A 21 5.55 8.11 3.47
N THR A 22 6.71 7.50 3.30
CA THR A 22 7.10 6.24 3.95
C THR A 22 7.65 6.48 5.36
N PRO A 23 7.63 5.47 6.25
CA PRO A 23 8.22 5.55 7.59
C PRO A 23 9.72 5.88 7.61
N CYS A 24 10.47 5.57 6.55
CA CYS A 24 11.90 5.88 6.44
C CYS A 24 12.19 7.30 5.89
N ASN A 25 11.16 8.15 5.82
CA ASN A 25 11.25 9.52 5.32
C ASN A 25 11.72 9.57 3.86
N ASP A 26 11.20 8.63 3.06
CA ASP A 26 11.20 8.61 1.58
C ASP A 26 9.75 8.82 1.09
N VAL A 27 9.54 9.03 -0.21
CA VAL A 27 8.21 9.19 -0.80
C VAL A 27 8.01 8.17 -1.91
N VAL A 28 6.94 7.40 -1.81
CA VAL A 28 6.49 6.49 -2.88
C VAL A 28 5.22 7.04 -3.53
N TYR A 29 4.90 6.57 -4.72
CA TYR A 29 3.75 7.05 -5.49
C TYR A 29 2.82 5.89 -5.83
N TYR A 30 1.52 6.15 -5.82
CA TYR A 30 0.51 5.19 -6.27
C TYR A 30 -0.61 5.90 -7.06
N PRO A 31 -1.35 5.21 -7.95
CA PRO A 31 -2.37 5.82 -8.77
C PRO A 31 -3.51 6.50 -7.99
N ALA A 32 -3.87 7.72 -8.39
CA ALA A 32 -4.92 8.52 -7.75
C ALA A 32 -6.32 7.91 -7.91
N ASN A 33 -6.58 7.16 -8.98
CA ASN A 33 -7.84 6.43 -9.16
C ASN A 33 -8.07 5.37 -8.06
N LEU A 34 -7.01 4.78 -7.49
CA LEU A 34 -7.12 3.88 -6.35
C LEU A 34 -7.45 4.63 -5.05
N ALA A 35 -6.99 5.87 -4.89
CA ALA A 35 -7.41 6.73 -3.78
C ALA A 35 -8.89 7.10 -3.90
N THR A 36 -9.34 7.52 -5.08
CA THR A 36 -10.76 7.80 -5.37
C THR A 36 -11.64 6.56 -5.18
N SER A 37 -11.15 5.38 -5.56
CA SER A 37 -11.86 4.13 -5.31
C SER A 37 -12.00 3.85 -3.81
N GLY A 38 -10.95 4.14 -3.03
CA GLY A 38 -10.96 4.02 -1.58
C GLY A 38 -12.03 4.88 -0.90
N THR A 39 -12.25 6.12 -1.36
CA THR A 39 -13.33 6.99 -0.84
C THR A 39 -14.72 6.47 -1.19
N GLN A 40 -14.83 5.66 -2.25
CA GLN A 40 -16.07 5.00 -2.70
C GLN A 40 -16.26 3.60 -2.09
N GLY A 41 -15.43 3.20 -1.13
CA GLY A 41 -15.53 1.90 -0.45
C GLY A 41 -14.92 0.73 -1.22
N LYS A 42 -14.14 1.00 -2.27
CA LYS A 42 -13.39 -0.02 -3.04
C LYS A 42 -11.92 0.04 -2.64
N TYR A 43 -11.47 -0.96 -1.90
CA TYR A 43 -10.14 -0.98 -1.33
C TYR A 43 -9.18 -1.83 -2.15
N SER A 44 -7.90 -1.55 -2.01
CA SER A 44 -6.84 -2.18 -2.78
C SER A 44 -5.62 -2.40 -1.92
N VAL A 45 -4.87 -3.45 -2.21
CA VAL A 45 -3.54 -3.71 -1.63
C VAL A 45 -2.51 -3.68 -2.74
N PHE A 46 -1.36 -3.07 -2.46
CA PHE A 46 -0.25 -3.03 -3.41
C PHE A 46 1.08 -3.06 -2.66
N GLN A 47 2.13 -3.48 -3.36
CA GLN A 47 3.50 -3.40 -2.88
C GLN A 47 4.18 -2.12 -3.38
N THR A 48 5.13 -1.62 -2.60
CA THR A 48 5.95 -0.47 -3.00
C THR A 48 7.33 -0.54 -2.36
N LEU A 49 8.33 0.12 -2.95
CA LEU A 49 9.73 0.05 -2.55
C LEU A 49 10.27 1.46 -2.29
N SER A 50 10.80 1.70 -1.09
CA SER A 50 11.61 2.88 -0.83
C SER A 50 12.95 2.74 -1.55
N ARG A 51 13.27 3.73 -2.39
CA ARG A 51 14.58 3.84 -3.05
C ARG A 51 15.66 4.26 -2.06
N LYS A 52 15.28 5.02 -1.03
CA LYS A 52 16.20 5.50 0.01
C LYS A 52 16.74 4.40 0.90
N SER A 53 15.87 3.53 1.42
CA SER A 53 16.28 2.49 2.39
C SER A 53 16.30 1.08 1.82
N GLY A 54 15.78 0.86 0.60
CA GLY A 54 15.61 -0.47 0.01
C GLY A 54 14.51 -1.31 0.69
N LEU A 55 13.75 -0.72 1.62
CA LEU A 55 12.63 -1.41 2.27
C LEU A 55 11.43 -1.45 1.34
N ALA A 56 10.83 -2.64 1.23
CA ALA A 56 9.54 -2.82 0.60
C ALA A 56 8.43 -2.73 1.65
N TYR A 57 7.24 -2.34 1.20
CA TYR A 57 6.07 -2.17 2.03
C TYR A 57 4.84 -2.77 1.36
N ILE A 58 3.93 -3.30 2.18
CA ILE A 58 2.56 -3.60 1.78
C ILE A 58 1.68 -2.44 2.22
N ALA A 59 1.04 -1.78 1.26
CA ALA A 59 0.13 -0.66 1.49
C ALA A 59 -1.30 -1.06 1.12
N VAL A 60 -2.26 -0.52 1.85
CA VAL A 60 -3.69 -0.68 1.59
C VAL A 60 -4.34 0.67 1.39
N THR A 61 -5.22 0.82 0.40
CA THR A 61 -6.06 2.01 0.27
C THR A 61 -7.13 2.02 1.37
N HIS A 62 -7.49 3.21 1.81
CA HIS A 62 -8.46 3.46 2.87
C HIS A 62 -9.22 4.75 2.50
N PRO A 63 -10.43 5.02 3.03
CA PRO A 63 -11.21 6.19 2.61
C PRO A 63 -10.52 7.55 2.85
N ASP A 64 -9.62 7.62 3.83
CA ASP A 64 -8.84 8.81 4.15
C ASP A 64 -7.52 8.87 3.36
N ARG A 65 -6.71 7.81 3.48
CA ARG A 65 -5.40 7.71 2.84
C ARG A 65 -4.91 6.28 2.80
N ALA A 66 -4.00 5.96 1.88
CA ALA A 66 -3.32 4.68 1.93
C ALA A 66 -2.51 4.52 3.25
N LYS A 67 -2.46 3.29 3.77
CA LYS A 67 -1.80 2.94 5.03
C LYS A 67 -0.84 1.78 4.81
N PHE A 68 0.38 1.89 5.35
CA PHE A 68 1.32 0.77 5.36
C PHE A 68 0.92 -0.24 6.44
N LYS A 69 0.84 -1.52 6.06
CA LYS A 69 0.52 -2.62 6.96
C LYS A 69 1.75 -3.41 7.37
N LEU A 70 2.70 -3.60 6.46
CA LEU A 70 3.94 -4.34 6.66
C LEU A 70 5.11 -3.63 5.97
N ALA A 71 6.30 -3.87 6.49
CA ALA A 71 7.57 -3.40 5.93
C ALA A 71 8.62 -4.50 6.07
N GLY A 72 9.51 -4.65 5.09
CA GLY A 72 10.56 -5.67 5.14
C GLY A 72 11.48 -5.65 3.93
N SER A 73 12.23 -6.74 3.75
CA SER A 73 13.03 -6.93 2.54
C SER A 73 12.12 -7.06 1.32
N ARG A 74 12.66 -6.77 0.12
CA ARG A 74 11.93 -6.92 -1.14
C ARG A 74 11.37 -8.33 -1.31
N ASN A 75 12.19 -9.36 -1.06
CA ASN A 75 11.78 -10.76 -1.26
C ASN A 75 10.66 -11.14 -0.29
N SER A 76 10.81 -10.80 1.00
CA SER A 76 9.80 -11.11 2.01
C SER A 76 8.46 -10.41 1.72
N MET A 77 8.47 -9.16 1.23
CA MET A 77 7.24 -8.48 0.87
C MET A 77 6.63 -8.99 -0.44
N CYS A 78 7.46 -9.48 -1.38
CA CYS A 78 6.97 -10.14 -2.59
C CYS A 78 6.20 -11.42 -2.22
N GLU A 79 6.79 -12.27 -1.38
CA GLU A 79 6.17 -13.51 -0.89
C GLU A 79 4.84 -13.22 -0.16
N VAL A 80 4.84 -12.22 0.73
CA VAL A 80 3.62 -11.80 1.43
C VAL A 80 2.56 -11.31 0.45
N TYR A 81 2.93 -10.50 -0.54
CA TYR A 81 1.99 -9.95 -1.51
C TYR A 81 1.40 -11.03 -2.41
N GLU A 82 2.21 -11.97 -2.89
CA GLU A 82 1.78 -13.12 -3.69
C GLU A 82 0.80 -14.02 -2.91
N ALA A 83 1.03 -14.20 -1.60
CA ALA A 83 0.17 -14.99 -0.72
C ALA A 83 -1.18 -14.33 -0.40
N ILE A 84 -1.41 -13.07 -0.78
CA ILE A 84 -2.71 -12.42 -0.60
C ILE A 84 -3.72 -13.07 -1.55
N PRO A 85 -4.83 -13.65 -1.03
CA PRO A 85 -5.73 -14.49 -1.81
C PRO A 85 -6.66 -13.69 -2.75
N TRP A 86 -6.64 -12.37 -2.67
CA TRP A 86 -7.55 -11.55 -3.45
C TRP A 86 -7.10 -11.37 -4.91
N PRO A 87 -8.05 -11.14 -5.83
CA PRO A 87 -7.76 -10.98 -7.24
C PRO A 87 -6.82 -9.80 -7.52
N GLU A 88 -5.82 -10.06 -8.35
CA GLU A 88 -4.85 -9.08 -8.82
C GLU A 88 -5.25 -8.49 -10.17
N PHE A 89 -4.97 -7.20 -10.32
CA PHE A 89 -5.22 -6.41 -11.51
C PHE A 89 -4.00 -5.54 -11.81
N GLU A 90 -3.90 -5.12 -13.06
CA GLU A 90 -2.89 -4.19 -13.52
C GLU A 90 -3.52 -2.86 -13.97
N LEU A 91 -2.78 -1.78 -13.76
CA LEU A 91 -3.06 -0.44 -14.24
C LEU A 91 -1.83 0.04 -15.00
N THR A 92 -1.97 0.27 -16.31
CA THR A 92 -0.92 0.88 -17.10
C THR A 92 -1.02 2.39 -16.99
N TYR A 93 0.09 3.02 -16.59
CA TYR A 93 0.24 4.46 -16.51
C TYR A 93 1.46 4.90 -17.31
N GLU A 94 1.23 5.60 -18.43
CA GLU A 94 2.26 5.88 -19.44
C GLU A 94 2.99 4.57 -19.82
N ASP A 95 4.27 4.44 -19.50
CA ASP A 95 5.10 3.26 -19.76
C ASP A 95 5.27 2.32 -18.55
N ASN A 96 4.56 2.59 -17.44
CA ASN A 96 4.69 1.82 -16.19
C ASN A 96 3.44 1.00 -15.89
N THR A 97 3.62 -0.28 -15.57
CA THR A 97 2.55 -1.13 -15.06
C THR A 97 2.53 -1.12 -13.54
N PHE A 98 1.35 -0.87 -12.97
CA PHE A 98 1.10 -0.89 -11.54
C PHE A 98 0.19 -2.07 -11.19
N TYR A 99 0.65 -2.94 -10.29
CA TYR A 99 -0.11 -4.10 -9.85
C TYR A 99 -0.76 -3.84 -8.49
N TYR A 100 -2.01 -4.26 -8.36
CA TYR A 100 -2.77 -4.15 -7.12
C TYR A 100 -3.78 -5.28 -7.01
N LYS A 101 -4.10 -5.67 -5.77
CA LYS A 101 -5.17 -6.62 -5.46
C LYS A 101 -6.38 -5.86 -4.94
N THR A 102 -7.57 -6.24 -5.38
CA THR A 102 -8.82 -5.66 -4.83
C THR A 102 -9.16 -6.31 -3.51
N VAL A 103 -9.82 -5.58 -2.62
CA VAL A 103 -10.18 -6.11 -1.30
C VAL A 103 -11.70 -6.05 -1.12
N PRO A 104 -12.34 -7.10 -0.59
CA PRO A 104 -13.77 -7.10 -0.31
C PRO A 104 -14.23 -6.01 0.67
N SER A 105 -13.47 -5.74 1.74
CA SER A 105 -13.82 -4.73 2.75
C SER A 105 -12.64 -4.34 3.64
N LEU A 106 -12.76 -3.24 4.39
CA LEU A 106 -11.78 -2.87 5.41
C LEU A 106 -11.64 -3.94 6.51
N GLN A 107 -12.75 -4.61 6.86
CA GLN A 107 -12.72 -5.66 7.87
C GLN A 107 -11.88 -6.84 7.41
N GLU A 108 -11.98 -7.22 6.14
CA GLU A 108 -11.15 -8.29 5.55
C GLU A 108 -9.65 -7.92 5.52
N ILE A 109 -9.31 -6.65 5.25
CA ILE A 109 -7.94 -6.13 5.44
C ILE A 109 -7.47 -6.37 6.87
N GLU A 110 -8.22 -5.89 7.87
CA GLU A 110 -7.77 -6.00 9.26
C GLU A 110 -7.68 -7.46 9.70
N ASN A 111 -8.66 -8.30 9.35
CA ASN A 111 -8.65 -9.73 9.67
C ASN A 111 -7.39 -10.41 9.10
N TYR A 112 -7.10 -10.20 7.82
CA TYR A 112 -5.95 -10.80 7.14
C TYR A 112 -4.62 -10.38 7.78
N PHE A 113 -4.37 -9.07 7.92
CA PHE A 113 -3.11 -8.57 8.45
C PHE A 113 -2.94 -8.79 9.95
N ASN A 114 -4.02 -8.91 10.72
CA ASN A 114 -3.94 -9.27 12.14
C ASN A 114 -3.62 -10.76 12.34
N ASN A 115 -4.10 -11.63 11.47
CA ASN A 115 -3.77 -13.06 11.52
C ASN A 115 -2.32 -13.32 11.09
N LEU A 116 -1.81 -12.58 10.10
CA LEU A 116 -0.40 -12.63 9.71
C LEU A 116 0.56 -12.26 10.85
N LYS A 117 0.20 -11.29 11.70
CA LYS A 117 1.04 -10.87 12.84
C LYS A 117 1.09 -11.86 14.00
N LYS A 118 0.19 -12.85 14.02
CA LYS A 118 0.11 -13.88 15.07
C LYS A 118 0.93 -15.12 14.73
N GLN A 119 1.42 -15.23 13.50
CA GLN A 119 2.34 -16.27 13.06
C GLN A 119 3.78 -15.85 13.38
#